data_AF-A0A090HY22-F1
#
_entry.id   AF-A0A090HY22-F1
#
_cell.length_a   1.000
_cell.length_b   1.000
_cell.length_c   1.000
_cell.angle_alpha   90.00
_cell.angle_beta   90.00
_cell.angle_gamma   90.00
#
_symmetry.space_group_name_H-M   'P 1'
#
loop_
_entity.id
_entity.type
_entity.pdbx_description
1 polymer ?
#
loop_
_entity_poly.entity_id
_entity_poly.type
_entity_poly.pdbx_seq_one_letter_code
_entity_poly.pdbx_strand_id
1 'polypeptide(L)'
;MKRKIKAFTLVELVIVIAIILILVSVAIPRFTKSNLSAQAAAHNVNVKEIKNAAILYLMENENATSVSMKDLEGYFEGKTPKPAKAYTKDDFTITLGENQQIKVTPGMLKVEGDKLVLTGED
;
A
#
# COMPACT_ATOMS: atom_id res chain seq x y z
N MET A 1 56.57 -9.75 -27.38
CA MET A 1 55.64 -8.60 -27.48
C MET A 1 54.92 -8.44 -26.13
N LYS A 2 55.33 -7.48 -25.28
CA LYS A 2 54.72 -7.29 -23.95
C LYS A 2 53.35 -6.62 -24.10
N ARG A 3 52.27 -7.32 -23.71
CA ARG A 3 50.91 -6.76 -23.72
C ARG A 3 50.82 -5.70 -22.63
N LYS A 4 50.48 -4.45 -22.99
CA LYS A 4 50.16 -3.40 -22.01
C LYS A 4 48.83 -3.76 -21.37
N ILE A 5 48.84 -4.11 -20.08
CA ILE A 5 47.63 -4.26 -19.29
C ILE A 5 47.16 -2.83 -18.95
N LYS A 6 45.96 -2.46 -19.41
CA LYS A 6 45.34 -1.19 -19.00
C LYS A 6 44.85 -1.36 -17.56
N ALA A 7 45.45 -0.63 -16.63
CA ALA A 7 44.98 -0.55 -15.26
C ALA A 7 43.96 0.58 -15.14
N PHE A 8 42.91 0.36 -14.34
CA PHE A 8 41.89 1.35 -14.04
C PHE A 8 42.47 2.45 -13.15
N THR A 9 42.17 3.72 -13.43
CA THR A 9 42.64 4.84 -12.61
C THR A 9 41.67 5.11 -11.46
N LEU A 10 42.19 5.60 -10.34
CA LEU A 10 41.33 6.01 -9.21
C LEU A 10 40.41 7.18 -9.59
N VAL A 11 40.86 8.06 -10.49
CA VAL A 11 40.07 9.21 -10.96
C VAL A 11 38.82 8.75 -11.73
N GLU A 12 38.96 7.74 -12.59
CA GLU A 12 37.82 7.15 -13.30
C GLU A 12 36.79 6.58 -12.31
N LEU A 13 37.23 5.95 -11.21
CA LEU A 13 36.32 5.47 -10.18
C LEU A 13 35.55 6.61 -9.50
N VAL A 14 36.26 7.67 -9.14
CA VAL A 14 35.71 8.80 -8.36
C VAL A 14 34.66 9.56 -9.15
N ILE A 15 34.87 9.77 -10.45
CA ILE A 15 33.88 10.44 -11.31
C ILE A 15 32.60 9.60 -11.43
N VAL A 16 32.72 8.28 -11.53
CA VAL A 16 31.56 7.38 -11.64
C VAL A 16 30.72 7.41 -10.36
N ILE A 17 31.35 7.30 -9.18
CA ILE A 17 30.60 7.38 -7.91
C ILE A 17 29.94 8.75 -7.73
N ALA A 18 30.60 9.84 -8.15
CA ALA A 18 30.04 11.18 -8.07
C ALA A 18 28.74 11.31 -8.88
N ILE A 19 28.74 10.79 -10.12
CA ILE A 19 27.54 10.80 -10.97
C ILE A 19 26.44 9.91 -10.38
N ILE A 20 26.78 8.71 -9.88
CA ILE A 20 25.80 7.82 -9.23
C ILE A 20 25.13 8.51 -8.04
N LEU A 21 25.89 9.19 -7.19
CA LEU A 21 25.35 9.90 -6.01
C LEU A 21 24.37 11.01 -6.41
N ILE A 22 24.67 11.76 -7.47
CA ILE A 22 23.77 12.79 -8.00
C ILE A 22 22.45 12.15 -8.45
N LEU A 23 22.50 11.06 -9.21
CA LEU A 23 21.30 10.38 -9.69
C LEU A 23 20.48 9.79 -8.54
N VAL A 24 21.13 9.11 -7.60
CA VAL A 24 20.49 8.48 -6.43
C VAL A 24 19.80 9.52 -5.55
N SER A 25 20.38 10.71 -5.38
CA SER A 25 19.81 11.79 -4.56
C SER A 25 18.40 12.21 -5.01
N VAL A 26 18.11 12.16 -6.30
CA VAL A 26 16.79 12.48 -6.87
C VAL A 26 15.93 11.23 -7.07
N ALA A 27 16.56 10.10 -7.40
CA ALA A 27 15.86 8.86 -7.70
C ALA A 27 15.16 8.25 -6.47
N ILE A 28 15.82 8.22 -5.31
CA ILE A 28 15.26 7.64 -4.08
C ILE A 28 13.95 8.31 -3.67
N PRO A 29 13.87 9.64 -3.42
CA PRO A 29 12.63 10.27 -2.94
C PRO A 29 11.48 10.13 -3.94
N ARG A 30 11.78 10.19 -5.24
CA ARG A 30 10.78 9.97 -6.29
C ARG A 30 10.25 8.53 -6.26
N PHE A 31 11.14 7.55 -6.12
CA PHE A 31 10.77 6.15 -6.06
C PHE A 31 9.94 5.83 -4.82
N THR A 32 10.36 6.29 -3.63
CA THR A 32 9.60 6.08 -2.38
C THR A 32 8.20 6.69 -2.48
N LYS A 33 8.06 7.93 -2.95
CA LYS A 33 6.74 8.56 -3.11
C LYS A 33 5.84 7.81 -4.10
N SER A 34 6.39 7.36 -5.23
CA SER A 34 5.65 6.56 -6.22
C SER A 34 5.20 5.22 -5.63
N ASN A 35 6.07 4.55 -4.88
CA ASN A 35 5.75 3.29 -4.21
C ASN A 35 4.69 3.47 -3.11
N LEU A 36 4.74 4.55 -2.33
CA LEU A 36 3.70 4.90 -1.36
C LEU A 36 2.36 5.16 -2.04
N SER A 37 2.35 5.89 -3.17
CA SER A 37 1.13 6.15 -3.93
C SER A 37 0.48 4.88 -4.48
N ALA A 38 1.29 3.94 -4.98
CA ALA A 38 0.79 2.65 -5.44
C ALA A 38 0.19 1.82 -4.29
N GLN A 39 0.86 1.82 -3.13
CA GLN A 39 0.35 1.15 -1.93
C GLN A 39 -0.96 1.77 -1.43
N ALA A 40 -1.08 3.10 -1.41
CA ALA A 40 -2.32 3.79 -1.05
C ALA A 40 -3.46 3.46 -2.02
N ALA A 41 -3.18 3.46 -3.33
CA ALA A 41 -4.18 3.11 -4.35
C ALA A 41 -4.70 1.68 -4.18
N ALA A 42 -3.79 0.70 -4.02
CA ALA A 42 -4.16 -0.70 -3.78
C ALA A 42 -4.95 -0.85 -2.46
N HIS A 43 -4.53 -0.16 -1.40
CA HIS A 43 -5.25 -0.15 -0.13
C HIS A 43 -6.68 0.36 -0.28
N ASN A 44 -6.87 1.47 -1.00
CA ASN A 44 -8.19 2.07 -1.18
C ASN A 44 -9.11 1.20 -2.02
N VAL A 45 -8.56 0.43 -2.97
CA VAL A 45 -9.31 -0.60 -3.69
C VAL A 45 -9.74 -1.70 -2.71
N ASN A 46 -8.82 -2.23 -1.89
CA ASN A 46 -9.13 -3.25 -0.88
C ASN A 46 -10.23 -2.79 0.09
N VAL A 47 -10.17 -1.54 0.58
CA VAL A 47 -11.21 -0.95 1.45
C VAL A 47 -12.58 -0.97 0.77
N LYS A 48 -12.65 -0.59 -0.51
CA LYS A 48 -13.90 -0.60 -1.28
C LYS A 48 -14.40 -2.02 -1.53
N GLU A 49 -13.52 -2.96 -1.86
CA GLU A 49 -13.86 -4.37 -2.04
C GLU A 49 -14.44 -4.97 -0.76
N ILE A 50 -13.81 -4.73 0.40
CA ILE A 50 -14.33 -5.18 1.69
C ILE A 50 -15.69 -4.56 1.99
N LYS A 51 -15.86 -3.26 1.71
CA LYS A 51 -17.16 -2.59 1.91
C LYS A 51 -18.25 -3.21 1.02
N ASN A 52 -17.95 -3.48 -0.25
CA ASN A 52 -18.88 -4.10 -1.18
C ASN A 52 -19.23 -5.53 -0.77
N ALA A 53 -18.24 -6.32 -0.36
CA ALA A 53 -18.44 -7.67 0.15
C ALA A 53 -19.32 -7.67 1.42
N ALA A 54 -19.07 -6.73 2.34
CA ALA A 54 -19.90 -6.56 3.53
C ALA A 54 -21.35 -6.17 3.20
N ILE A 55 -21.57 -5.29 2.20
CA ILE A 55 -22.92 -4.94 1.74
C ILE A 55 -23.63 -6.19 1.21
N LEU A 56 -22.97 -6.95 0.33
CA LEU A 56 -23.55 -8.16 -0.25
C LEU A 56 -23.88 -9.22 0.82
N TYR A 57 -22.98 -9.41 1.79
CA TYR A 57 -23.21 -10.32 2.91
C TYR A 57 -24.44 -9.93 3.74
N LEU A 58 -24.62 -8.64 4.04
CA LEU A 58 -25.80 -8.15 4.78
C LEU A 58 -27.10 -8.28 3.97
N MET A 59 -27.03 -8.14 2.65
CA MET A 59 -28.18 -8.38 1.76
C MET A 59 -28.61 -9.85 1.75
N GLU A 60 -27.65 -10.78 1.83
CA GLU A 60 -27.94 -12.21 1.90
C GLU A 60 -28.33 -12.67 3.31
N ASN A 61 -27.89 -11.96 4.35
CA ASN A 61 -28.11 -12.30 5.75
C ASN A 61 -28.82 -11.16 6.50
N GLU A 62 -30.12 -11.00 6.25
CA GLU A 62 -30.95 -9.90 6.77
C GLU A 62 -30.94 -9.75 8.30
N ASN A 63 -30.62 -10.82 9.05
CA ASN A 63 -30.56 -10.81 10.52
C ASN A 63 -29.13 -10.67 11.08
N ALA A 64 -28.12 -10.49 10.23
CA ALA A 64 -26.74 -10.35 10.68
C ALA A 64 -26.54 -9.03 11.44
N THR A 65 -26.15 -9.15 12.72
CA THR A 65 -25.87 -8.01 13.60
C THR A 65 -24.38 -7.63 13.66
N SER A 66 -23.52 -8.46 13.06
CA SER A 66 -22.07 -8.26 12.96
C SER A 66 -21.55 -8.80 11.62
N VAL A 67 -20.51 -8.17 11.07
CA VAL A 67 -19.76 -8.68 9.91
C VAL A 67 -18.29 -8.78 10.28
N SER A 68 -17.69 -9.94 10.09
CA SER A 68 -16.25 -10.16 10.28
C SER A 68 -15.56 -10.45 8.95
N MET A 69 -14.23 -10.26 8.90
CA MET A 69 -13.45 -10.60 7.69
C MET A 69 -13.55 -12.08 7.30
N LYS A 70 -13.84 -12.97 8.27
CA LYS A 70 -14.02 -14.41 8.01
C LYS A 70 -15.31 -14.70 7.25
N ASP A 71 -16.37 -13.96 7.55
CA ASP A 71 -17.66 -14.08 6.87
C ASP A 71 -17.55 -13.66 5.39
N LEU A 72 -16.55 -12.82 5.09
CA LEU A 72 -16.32 -12.29 3.75
C LEU A 72 -15.36 -13.14 2.89
N GLU A 73 -14.77 -14.21 3.43
CA GLU A 73 -13.78 -15.03 2.70
C GLU A 73 -14.33 -15.57 1.36
N GLY A 74 -15.63 -15.87 1.29
CA GLY A 74 -16.29 -16.36 0.07
C GLY A 74 -16.58 -15.30 -0.99
N TYR A 75 -16.42 -14.01 -0.67
CA TYR A 75 -16.75 -12.90 -1.58
C TYR A 75 -15.51 -12.29 -2.26
N PHE A 76 -14.31 -12.78 -1.95
CA PHE A 76 -13.07 -12.31 -2.55
C PHE A 76 -12.55 -13.31 -3.60
N GLU A 77 -12.25 -12.82 -4.80
CA GLU A 77 -11.53 -13.60 -5.81
C GLU A 77 -10.03 -13.62 -5.49
N GLY A 78 -9.60 -14.55 -4.62
CA GLY A 78 -8.17 -14.82 -4.37
C GLY A 78 -7.73 -14.58 -2.92
N LYS A 79 -6.60 -13.90 -2.73
CA LYS A 79 -6.02 -13.69 -1.39
C LYS A 79 -6.83 -12.66 -0.61
N THR A 80 -6.97 -12.87 0.69
CA THR A 80 -7.64 -11.91 1.58
C THR A 80 -7.00 -10.52 1.47
N PRO A 81 -7.79 -9.46 1.25
CA PRO A 81 -7.26 -8.11 1.14
C PRO A 81 -6.55 -7.71 2.42
N LYS A 82 -5.35 -7.13 2.30
CA LYS A 82 -4.54 -6.66 3.44
C LYS A 82 -4.28 -5.16 3.38
N PRO A 83 -4.09 -4.50 4.53
CA PRO A 83 -3.66 -3.10 4.55
C PRO A 83 -2.33 -2.88 3.82
N ALA A 84 -2.07 -1.63 3.42
CA ALA A 84 -0.79 -1.27 2.82
C ALA A 84 0.34 -1.56 3.80
N LYS A 85 1.42 -2.23 3.35
CA LYS A 85 2.57 -2.57 4.21
C LYS A 85 3.25 -1.35 4.84
N ALA A 86 3.24 -0.22 4.14
CA ALA A 86 3.76 1.04 4.66
C ALA A 86 2.84 1.72 5.69
N TYR A 87 1.69 1.11 6.02
CA TYR A 87 0.76 1.56 7.03
C TYR A 87 0.86 0.70 8.30
N THR A 88 0.60 1.28 9.47
CA THR A 88 0.93 0.70 10.78
C THR A 88 -0.02 -0.40 11.28
N LYS A 89 -1.05 -0.76 10.51
CA LYS A 89 -2.05 -1.77 10.88
C LYS A 89 -1.86 -3.02 10.05
N ASP A 90 -1.89 -4.18 10.71
CA ASP A 90 -1.67 -5.47 10.07
C ASP A 90 -2.93 -6.03 9.40
N ASP A 91 -4.12 -5.69 9.91
CA ASP A 91 -5.40 -6.25 9.46
C ASP A 91 -6.51 -5.18 9.32
N PHE A 92 -7.51 -5.50 8.49
CA PHE A 92 -8.76 -4.75 8.38
C PHE A 92 -9.80 -5.25 9.38
N THR A 93 -10.54 -4.33 9.99
CA THR A 93 -11.67 -4.59 10.88
C THR A 93 -12.91 -3.88 10.34
N ILE A 94 -14.05 -4.53 10.44
CA ILE A 94 -15.33 -4.01 9.98
C ILE A 94 -16.19 -3.69 11.21
N THR A 95 -16.73 -2.48 11.27
CA THR A 95 -17.67 -2.07 12.30
C THR A 95 -18.98 -1.64 11.65
N LEU A 96 -20.09 -2.15 12.18
CA LEU A 96 -21.44 -1.71 11.82
C LEU A 96 -21.86 -0.57 12.74
N GLY A 97 -22.13 0.60 12.17
CA GLY A 97 -22.74 1.72 12.88
C GLY A 97 -24.24 1.51 13.12
N GLU A 98 -24.85 2.40 13.92
CA GLU A 98 -26.26 2.34 14.35
C GLU A 98 -27.28 2.27 13.19
N ASN A 99 -26.88 2.65 11.97
CA ASN A 99 -27.71 2.64 10.76
C ASN A 99 -27.27 1.59 9.71
N GLN A 100 -26.69 0.45 10.11
CA GLN A 100 -26.05 -0.52 9.20
C GLN A 100 -24.95 0.09 8.32
N GLN A 101 -24.38 1.22 8.76
CA GLN A 101 -23.28 1.86 8.06
C GLN A 101 -22.02 1.00 8.22
N ILE A 102 -21.58 0.38 7.13
CA ILE A 102 -20.35 -0.40 7.12
C ILE A 102 -19.15 0.56 7.12
N LYS A 103 -18.36 0.47 8.17
CA LYS A 103 -17.10 1.20 8.30
C LYS A 103 -15.95 0.21 8.34
N VAL A 104 -15.05 0.33 7.36
CA VAL A 104 -13.83 -0.47 7.26
C VAL A 104 -12.69 0.34 7.87
N THR A 105 -12.02 -0.24 8.86
CA THR A 105 -10.86 0.36 9.53
C THR A 105 -9.63 -0.52 9.28
N PRO A 106 -8.47 0.02 8.88
CA PRO A 106 -8.25 1.41 8.48
C PRO A 106 -9.03 1.80 7.21
N GLY A 107 -9.47 3.06 7.17
CA GLY A 107 -10.14 3.65 6.02
C GLY A 107 -9.16 4.03 4.91
N MET A 108 -9.65 4.77 3.91
CA MET A 108 -8.83 5.14 2.75
C MET A 108 -7.58 5.94 3.13
N LEU A 109 -6.45 5.62 2.50
CA LEU A 109 -5.16 6.25 2.73
C LEU A 109 -4.81 7.24 1.61
N LYS A 110 -4.07 8.27 1.99
CA LYS A 110 -3.43 9.24 1.09
C LYS A 110 -1.95 9.35 1.43
N VAL A 111 -1.15 9.68 0.43
CA VAL A 111 0.27 10.00 0.63
C VAL A 111 0.39 11.44 1.11
N GLU A 112 0.99 11.64 2.29
CA GLU A 112 1.34 12.94 2.82
C GLU A 112 2.83 12.94 3.20
N GLY A 113 3.62 13.78 2.52
CA GLY A 113 5.07 13.71 2.59
C GLY A 113 5.58 12.31 2.18
N ASP A 114 6.31 11.68 3.10
CA ASP A 114 6.90 10.34 2.95
C ASP A 114 6.14 9.25 3.74
N LYS A 115 4.88 9.49 4.09
CA LYS A 115 4.07 8.55 4.88
C LYS A 115 2.66 8.39 4.32
N LEU A 116 2.01 7.29 4.71
CA LEU A 116 0.58 7.07 4.48
C LEU A 116 -0.21 7.59 5.68
N VAL A 117 -1.21 8.41 5.41
CA VAL A 117 -2.13 8.96 6.41
C VAL A 117 -3.57 8.61 6.01
N LEU A 118 -4.46 8.54 7.00
CA LEU A 118 -5.88 8.38 6.74
C LEU A 118 -6.40 9.64 6.05
N THR A 119 -7.15 9.44 4.97
CA THR A 119 -8.04 10.47 4.45
C THR A 119 -9.18 10.54 5.45
N GLY A 120 -9.39 11.69 6.11
CA GLY A 120 -10.34 11.84 7.22
C GLY A 120 -11.66 11.11 6.98
N GLU A 121 -12.17 10.47 8.04
CA GLU A 121 -13.34 9.59 8.02
C GLU A 121 -14.55 10.16 7.28
N ASP A 122 -15.15 9.33 6.42
CA ASP A 122 -16.58 9.32 6.14
C ASP A 122 -17.28 8.36 7.12
#